data_AF-A0A7Y2XXF4-F1
#
_entry.id   AF-A0A7Y2XXF4-F1
#
_cell.length_a   1.000
_cell.length_b   1.000
_cell.length_c   1.000
_cell.angle_alpha   90.00
_cell.angle_beta   90.00
_cell.angle_gamma   90.00
#
_symmetry.space_group_name_H-M   'P 1'
#
loop_
_entity.id
_entity.type
_entity.pdbx_description
1 polymer ?
#
loop_
_entity_poly.entity_id
_entity_poly.type
_entity_poly.pdbx_seq_one_letter_code
_entity_poly.pdbx_strand_id
1 'polypeptide(L)'
;METEVLDEIGKLAGLDMIPDLGTLTIQADLGSSDTSLALENLDLALYGETLEARIKAVVADLMALTTVAEDRKSLGVAGLDVSLDANTESVVDLLKQAGLGVVLPEIGSLDLEAHLGSTEASLTLDTLKASLTQDGLETTADLVIEDVLKLPGVKVIADGNLDSLSTLSELAKTELPQTGPWVLRIKADTESLESPVIIAAQLEGEGTKTVVDGSLPDILAPQTFETQLDIDVESLARVGALFGKKIPEDKPVKITGKAWGKPGEYRIEELTVREEQSEILASLAYLHPPAADVERASIIGELTITDFDFTDYLAAKKETVESEAEQAPDADKESLEKKMDAVEKESETVGSEMGAEQDKKDQQTEEAPTTNKRIFSDKPLAVGVLR
;
A
#
# COMPACT_ATOMS: atom_id res chain seq x y z
N MET A 1 -33.96 -30.78 8.87
CA MET A 1 -34.87 -29.62 8.79
C MET A 1 -34.01 -28.52 8.17
N GLU A 2 -33.76 -28.57 6.86
CA GLU A 2 -32.41 -28.20 6.35
C GLU A 2 -32.33 -27.09 5.29
N THR A 3 -33.40 -26.75 4.55
CA THR A 3 -33.31 -25.72 3.49
C THR A 3 -34.37 -24.62 3.57
N GLU A 4 -35.58 -24.91 4.05
CA GLU A 4 -36.68 -23.91 4.12
C GLU A 4 -36.42 -22.77 5.12
N VAL A 5 -35.64 -23.01 6.19
CA VAL A 5 -35.38 -22.01 7.24
C VAL A 5 -34.38 -20.95 6.78
N LEU A 6 -33.37 -21.33 5.99
CA LEU A 6 -32.43 -20.37 5.42
C LEU A 6 -33.16 -19.39 4.50
N ASP A 7 -34.02 -19.89 3.62
CA ASP A 7 -34.82 -19.08 2.69
C ASP A 7 -35.75 -18.07 3.41
N GLU A 8 -36.29 -18.44 4.58
CA GLU A 8 -37.09 -17.53 5.42
C GLU A 8 -36.22 -16.47 6.13
N ILE A 9 -35.05 -16.84 6.64
CA ILE A 9 -34.09 -15.89 7.23
C ILE A 9 -33.60 -14.89 6.16
N GLY A 10 -33.37 -15.33 4.93
CA GLY A 10 -33.01 -14.45 3.81
C GLY A 10 -34.05 -13.41 3.52
N LYS A 11 -35.32 -13.82 3.47
CA LYS A 11 -36.44 -12.89 3.31
C LYS A 11 -36.52 -11.88 4.44
N LEU A 12 -36.22 -12.28 5.68
CA LEU A 12 -36.15 -11.36 6.83
C LEU A 12 -34.96 -10.39 6.74
N ALA A 13 -33.84 -10.83 6.17
CA ALA A 13 -32.66 -9.99 5.91
C ALA A 13 -32.77 -9.13 4.64
N GLY A 14 -33.87 -9.24 3.88
CA GLY A 14 -34.07 -8.53 2.61
C GLY A 14 -33.24 -9.09 1.45
N LEU A 15 -32.81 -10.36 1.54
CA LEU A 15 -32.11 -11.07 0.49
C LEU A 15 -33.12 -11.89 -0.32
N ASP A 16 -33.26 -11.58 -1.60
CA ASP A 16 -34.19 -12.25 -2.52
C ASP A 16 -33.80 -13.71 -2.81
N MET A 17 -32.53 -14.06 -2.58
CA MET A 17 -32.00 -15.41 -2.72
C MET A 17 -30.80 -15.56 -1.78
N ILE A 18 -30.87 -16.52 -0.85
CA ILE A 18 -29.69 -16.90 -0.08
C ILE A 18 -28.92 -17.94 -0.90
N PRO A 19 -27.62 -17.70 -1.14
CA PRO A 19 -26.76 -18.71 -1.72
C PRO A 19 -26.74 -19.96 -0.84
N ASP A 20 -26.74 -21.15 -1.43
CA ASP A 20 -26.60 -22.39 -0.67
C ASP A 20 -25.18 -22.46 -0.11
N LEU A 21 -24.98 -21.96 1.12
CA LEU A 21 -23.70 -21.96 1.83
C LEU A 21 -23.52 -23.21 2.72
N GLY A 22 -24.38 -24.22 2.55
CA GLY A 22 -24.37 -25.44 3.34
C GLY A 22 -25.35 -25.43 4.52
N THR A 23 -25.05 -26.24 5.54
CA THR A 23 -25.97 -26.52 6.64
C THR A 23 -25.79 -25.53 7.79
N LEU A 24 -26.85 -24.81 8.13
CA LEU A 24 -26.90 -23.94 9.30
C LEU A 24 -27.47 -24.68 10.52
N THR A 25 -26.72 -24.65 11.61
CA THR A 25 -27.14 -25.14 12.93
C THR A 25 -27.24 -23.98 13.90
N ILE A 26 -28.28 -23.97 14.72
CA ILE A 26 -28.57 -22.92 15.69
C ILE A 26 -28.88 -23.58 17.03
N GLN A 27 -28.15 -23.21 18.07
CA GLN A 27 -28.43 -23.57 19.46
C GLN A 27 -28.48 -22.31 20.30
N ALA A 28 -29.51 -22.15 21.12
CA ALA A 28 -29.68 -20.97 21.94
C ALA A 28 -30.24 -21.35 23.32
N ASP A 29 -29.62 -20.80 24.35
CA ASP A 29 -30.02 -20.95 25.75
C ASP A 29 -30.45 -19.58 26.29
N LEU A 30 -31.68 -19.51 26.80
CA LEU A 30 -32.26 -18.29 27.36
C LEU A 30 -32.43 -18.43 28.88
N GLY A 31 -31.86 -17.48 29.59
CA GLY A 31 -32.06 -17.29 31.03
C GLY A 31 -33.12 -16.21 31.27
N SER A 32 -34.02 -16.43 32.22
CA SER A 32 -35.00 -15.40 32.61
C SER A 32 -35.02 -15.25 34.13
N SER A 33 -35.07 -14.00 34.58
CA SER A 33 -35.30 -13.62 35.97
C SER A 33 -36.53 -12.72 36.07
N ASP A 34 -36.90 -12.34 37.30
CA ASP A 34 -38.01 -11.40 37.54
C ASP A 34 -37.80 -10.03 36.87
N THR A 35 -36.56 -9.67 36.55
CA THR A 35 -36.20 -8.33 36.05
C THR A 35 -35.36 -8.32 34.77
N SER A 36 -34.93 -9.48 34.26
CA SER A 36 -34.06 -9.55 33.07
C SER A 36 -34.33 -10.78 32.22
N LEU A 37 -33.96 -10.66 30.94
CA LEU A 37 -33.93 -11.77 29.99
C LEU A 37 -32.51 -11.83 29.41
N ALA A 38 -31.80 -12.93 29.61
CA ALA A 38 -30.43 -13.12 29.14
C ALA A 38 -30.38 -14.15 28.01
N LEU A 39 -29.49 -13.91 27.05
CA LEU A 39 -29.02 -14.93 26.11
C LEU A 39 -27.75 -15.53 26.72
N GLU A 40 -27.89 -16.67 27.40
CA GLU A 40 -26.76 -17.30 28.11
C GLU A 40 -25.76 -17.90 27.12
N ASN A 41 -26.26 -18.35 25.97
CA ASN A 41 -25.46 -18.88 24.88
C ASN A 41 -26.27 -18.84 23.58
N LEU A 42 -25.64 -18.43 22.49
CA LEU A 42 -26.09 -18.62 21.12
C LEU A 42 -24.91 -19.18 20.36
N ASP A 43 -25.06 -20.35 19.77
CA ASP A 43 -24.06 -20.99 18.91
C ASP A 43 -24.69 -21.19 17.53
N LEU A 44 -24.20 -20.41 16.57
CA LEU A 44 -24.55 -20.55 15.16
C LEU A 44 -23.36 -21.21 14.48
N ALA A 45 -23.56 -22.34 13.81
CA ALA A 45 -22.50 -22.94 13.00
C ALA A 45 -23.02 -23.26 11.60
N LEU A 46 -22.31 -22.76 10.61
CA LEU A 46 -22.51 -22.97 9.19
C LEU A 46 -21.42 -23.90 8.67
N TYR A 47 -21.82 -25.01 8.07
CA TYR A 47 -20.90 -25.99 7.47
C TYR A 47 -21.24 -26.16 6.00
N GLY A 48 -20.43 -25.57 5.14
CA GLY A 48 -20.49 -25.68 3.69
C GLY A 48 -19.20 -26.22 3.08
N GLU A 49 -19.25 -26.54 1.78
CA GLU A 49 -18.06 -27.00 1.04
C GLU A 49 -17.00 -25.90 0.92
N THR A 50 -17.42 -24.63 0.86
CA THR A 50 -16.55 -23.47 0.62
C THR A 50 -16.38 -22.58 1.85
N LEU A 51 -17.19 -22.78 2.89
CA LEU A 51 -17.24 -21.92 4.07
C LEU A 51 -17.59 -22.75 5.28
N GLU A 52 -16.74 -22.71 6.30
CA GLU A 52 -17.12 -23.05 7.66
C GLU A 52 -17.14 -21.76 8.47
N ALA A 53 -18.21 -21.51 9.21
CA ALA A 53 -18.31 -20.35 10.07
C ALA A 53 -19.03 -20.68 11.36
N ARG A 54 -18.55 -20.15 12.47
CA ARG A 54 -19.14 -20.29 13.80
C ARG A 54 -19.22 -18.94 14.48
N ILE A 55 -20.41 -18.61 14.96
CA ILE A 55 -20.67 -17.42 15.77
C ILE A 55 -21.12 -17.90 17.13
N LYS A 56 -20.46 -17.42 18.19
CA LYS A 56 -20.95 -17.55 19.56
C LYS A 56 -21.33 -16.20 20.09
N ALA A 57 -22.48 -16.09 20.74
CA ALA A 57 -22.92 -14.85 21.34
C ALA A 57 -23.54 -15.05 22.73
N VAL A 58 -23.33 -14.08 23.60
CA VAL A 58 -23.94 -13.96 24.93
C VAL A 58 -24.47 -12.54 25.07
N VAL A 59 -25.63 -12.38 25.70
CA VAL A 59 -26.22 -11.07 26.03
C VAL A 59 -26.72 -11.12 27.46
N ALA A 60 -26.15 -10.29 28.33
CA ALA A 60 -26.53 -10.23 29.74
C ALA A 60 -27.98 -9.72 29.95
N ASP A 61 -28.42 -8.77 29.13
CA ASP A 61 -29.79 -8.26 29.16
C ASP A 61 -30.35 -7.93 27.76
N LEU A 62 -31.11 -8.87 27.20
CA LEU A 62 -31.84 -8.72 25.95
C LEU A 62 -32.90 -7.60 26.01
N MET A 63 -33.42 -7.25 27.18
CA MET A 63 -34.40 -6.17 27.30
C MET A 63 -33.75 -4.81 27.06
N ALA A 64 -32.48 -4.64 27.41
CA ALA A 64 -31.70 -3.45 27.09
C ALA A 64 -31.57 -3.23 25.58
N LEU A 65 -31.60 -4.30 24.76
CA LEU A 65 -31.53 -4.18 23.30
C LEU A 65 -32.78 -3.53 22.68
N THR A 66 -33.92 -3.51 23.39
CA THR A 66 -35.17 -2.92 22.87
C THR A 66 -35.10 -1.40 22.70
N THR A 67 -34.16 -0.74 23.37
CA THR A 67 -33.96 0.72 23.31
C THR A 67 -32.83 1.13 22.39
N VAL A 68 -32.15 0.19 21.72
CA VAL A 68 -31.01 0.47 20.81
C VAL A 68 -31.38 1.39 19.66
N ALA A 69 -32.62 1.31 19.17
CA ALA A 69 -33.13 2.20 18.14
C ALA A 69 -33.19 3.67 18.61
N GLU A 70 -33.35 3.90 19.91
CA GLU A 70 -33.46 5.24 20.52
C GLU A 70 -32.12 5.73 21.06
N ASP A 71 -31.33 4.84 21.68
CA ASP A 71 -30.00 5.13 22.20
C ASP A 71 -29.04 3.98 21.92
N ARG A 72 -28.09 4.20 20.99
CA ARG A 72 -27.07 3.20 20.65
C ARG A 72 -26.16 2.83 21.83
N LYS A 73 -26.08 3.65 22.88
CA LYS A 73 -25.32 3.30 24.10
C LYS A 73 -25.92 2.11 24.84
N SER A 74 -27.20 1.80 24.63
CA SER A 74 -27.84 0.63 25.22
C SER A 74 -27.24 -0.70 24.73
N LEU A 75 -26.53 -0.72 23.58
CA LEU A 75 -25.72 -1.86 23.15
C LEU A 75 -24.63 -2.21 24.17
N GLY A 76 -24.02 -1.19 24.77
CA GLY A 76 -23.02 -1.37 25.83
C GLY A 76 -23.61 -1.99 27.09
N VAL A 77 -24.76 -1.47 27.51
CA VAL A 77 -25.50 -1.90 28.72
C VAL A 77 -26.02 -3.34 28.60
N ALA A 78 -26.33 -3.80 27.38
CA ALA A 78 -26.85 -5.15 27.16
C ALA A 78 -25.84 -6.26 27.52
N GLY A 79 -24.55 -5.95 27.70
CA GLY A 79 -23.51 -6.93 28.02
C GLY A 79 -23.35 -7.95 26.89
N LEU A 80 -23.17 -7.45 25.67
CA LEU A 80 -22.97 -8.23 24.46
C LEU A 80 -21.53 -8.77 24.42
N ASP A 81 -21.38 -10.06 24.15
CA ASP A 81 -20.12 -10.72 23.89
C ASP A 81 -20.33 -11.62 22.67
N VAL A 82 -19.62 -11.36 21.58
CA VAL A 82 -19.74 -12.09 20.32
C VAL A 82 -18.37 -12.50 19.85
N SER A 83 -18.21 -13.77 19.49
CA SER A 83 -17.05 -14.28 18.76
C SER A 83 -17.46 -14.86 17.42
N LEU A 84 -16.60 -14.69 16.42
CA LEU A 84 -16.71 -15.25 15.08
C LEU A 84 -15.42 -15.99 14.77
N ASP A 85 -15.56 -17.19 14.22
CA ASP A 85 -14.50 -17.98 13.62
C ASP A 85 -15.02 -18.42 12.24
N ALA A 86 -14.35 -18.05 11.17
CA ALA A 86 -14.74 -18.45 9.82
C ALA A 86 -13.53 -18.79 8.99
N ASN A 87 -13.65 -19.83 8.17
CA ASN A 87 -12.63 -20.23 7.21
C ASN A 87 -13.24 -20.48 5.84
N THR A 88 -12.46 -20.21 4.80
CA THR A 88 -12.78 -20.58 3.42
C THR A 88 -11.52 -20.99 2.70
N GLU A 89 -11.58 -22.04 1.88
CA GLU A 89 -10.44 -22.47 1.07
C GLU A 89 -10.20 -21.53 -0.13
N SER A 90 -11.20 -20.73 -0.52
CA SER A 90 -11.14 -19.86 -1.70
C SER A 90 -12.11 -18.69 -1.55
N VAL A 91 -11.57 -17.49 -1.34
CA VAL A 91 -12.36 -16.24 -1.27
C VAL A 91 -13.17 -16.04 -2.55
N VAL A 92 -12.59 -16.39 -3.70
CA VAL A 92 -13.25 -16.22 -4.99
C VAL A 92 -14.47 -17.13 -5.11
N ASP A 93 -14.36 -18.38 -4.69
CA ASP A 93 -15.49 -19.31 -4.79
C ASP A 93 -16.59 -18.97 -3.80
N LEU A 94 -16.22 -18.49 -2.59
CA LEU A 94 -17.17 -17.92 -1.65
C LEU A 94 -17.95 -16.75 -2.25
N LEU A 95 -17.27 -15.80 -2.92
CA LEU A 95 -17.92 -14.63 -3.52
C LEU A 95 -18.81 -15.01 -4.71
N LYS A 96 -18.36 -15.93 -5.57
CA LYS A 96 -19.16 -16.47 -6.68
C LYS A 96 -20.42 -17.13 -6.15
N GLN A 97 -20.29 -17.96 -5.12
CA GLN A 97 -21.41 -18.63 -4.48
C GLN A 97 -22.35 -17.62 -3.84
N ALA A 98 -21.81 -16.58 -3.20
CA ALA A 98 -22.58 -15.47 -2.64
C ALA A 98 -23.32 -14.62 -3.69
N GLY A 99 -23.13 -14.88 -4.99
CA GLY A 99 -23.75 -14.10 -6.06
C GLY A 99 -23.23 -12.66 -6.14
N LEU A 100 -22.15 -12.36 -5.42
CA LEU A 100 -21.45 -11.09 -5.51
C LEU A 100 -20.66 -11.17 -6.82
N GLY A 101 -21.18 -10.57 -7.89
CA GLY A 101 -20.59 -10.56 -9.24
C GLY A 101 -19.26 -9.81 -9.35
N VAL A 102 -18.39 -9.96 -8.35
CA VAL A 102 -17.08 -9.34 -8.24
C VAL A 102 -16.09 -10.28 -8.91
N VAL A 103 -15.42 -9.78 -9.94
CA VAL A 103 -14.30 -10.46 -10.57
C VAL A 103 -13.05 -10.11 -9.76
N LEU A 104 -12.70 -10.97 -8.81
CA LEU A 104 -11.42 -10.92 -8.11
C LEU A 104 -10.41 -11.86 -8.78
N PRO A 105 -9.10 -11.54 -8.71
CA PRO A 105 -8.06 -12.53 -9.02
C PRO A 105 -8.20 -13.73 -8.07
N GLU A 106 -7.59 -14.86 -8.43
CA GLU A 106 -7.57 -16.02 -7.54
C GLU A 106 -6.86 -15.62 -6.25
N ILE A 107 -7.60 -15.69 -5.14
CA ILE A 107 -7.17 -15.36 -3.80
C ILE A 107 -7.41 -16.63 -3.00
N GLY A 108 -6.37 -17.12 -2.33
CA GLY A 108 -6.37 -18.43 -1.66
C GLY A 108 -7.29 -18.52 -0.43
N SER A 109 -6.89 -19.33 0.53
CA SER A 109 -7.67 -19.60 1.73
C SER A 109 -7.66 -18.40 2.68
N LEU A 110 -8.80 -18.12 3.31
CA LEU A 110 -8.95 -17.04 4.28
C LEU A 110 -9.51 -17.60 5.58
N ASP A 111 -8.78 -17.38 6.67
CA ASP A 111 -9.23 -17.58 8.04
C ASP A 111 -9.56 -16.22 8.68
N LEU A 112 -10.65 -16.15 9.42
CA LEU A 112 -11.17 -14.95 10.06
C LEU A 112 -11.56 -15.26 11.51
N GLU A 113 -10.97 -14.54 12.45
CA GLU A 113 -11.32 -14.60 13.87
C GLU A 113 -11.76 -13.19 14.31
N ALA A 114 -12.90 -13.06 14.98
CA ALA A 114 -13.32 -11.79 15.54
C ALA A 114 -13.89 -11.94 16.95
N HIS A 115 -13.71 -10.91 17.77
CA HIS A 115 -14.30 -10.79 19.10
C HIS A 115 -14.81 -9.37 19.33
N LEU A 116 -16.09 -9.26 19.64
CA LEU A 116 -16.81 -8.02 19.92
C LEU A 116 -17.38 -8.10 21.34
N GLY A 117 -16.82 -7.31 22.26
CA GLY A 117 -17.29 -7.22 23.64
C GLY A 117 -18.00 -5.89 23.91
N SER A 118 -18.88 -5.85 24.89
CA SER A 118 -19.52 -4.61 25.34
C SER A 118 -19.20 -4.31 26.80
N THR A 119 -19.07 -3.03 27.09
CA THR A 119 -19.02 -2.49 28.45
C THR A 119 -20.18 -1.53 28.64
N GLU A 120 -20.45 -1.08 29.87
CA GLU A 120 -21.54 -0.14 30.15
C GLU A 120 -21.53 1.13 29.24
N ALA A 121 -20.39 1.49 28.66
CA ALA A 121 -20.22 2.73 27.90
C ALA A 121 -19.71 2.57 26.44
N SER A 122 -19.31 1.36 26.01
CA SER A 122 -18.70 1.13 24.70
C SER A 122 -18.96 -0.27 24.16
N LEU A 123 -18.74 -0.43 22.86
CA LEU A 123 -18.72 -1.71 22.18
C LEU A 123 -17.34 -1.85 21.53
N THR A 124 -16.53 -2.80 21.98
CA THR A 124 -15.11 -2.94 21.64
C THR A 124 -14.93 -4.10 20.67
N LEU A 125 -14.22 -3.86 19.57
CA LEU A 125 -13.71 -4.94 18.72
C LEU A 125 -12.30 -5.24 19.20
N ASP A 126 -12.19 -6.14 20.18
CA ASP A 126 -10.91 -6.43 20.84
C ASP A 126 -9.98 -7.21 19.92
N THR A 127 -10.54 -7.91 18.94
CA THR A 127 -9.81 -8.71 17.97
C THR A 127 -10.61 -8.82 16.68
N LEU A 128 -9.98 -8.51 15.55
CA LEU A 128 -10.37 -9.00 14.24
C LEU A 128 -9.09 -9.42 13.53
N LYS A 129 -8.86 -10.72 13.38
CA LYS A 129 -7.73 -11.28 12.65
C LYS A 129 -8.20 -11.87 11.35
N ALA A 130 -7.49 -11.57 10.27
CA ALA A 130 -7.66 -12.21 8.99
C ALA A 130 -6.32 -12.82 8.59
N SER A 131 -6.30 -14.09 8.19
CA SER A 131 -5.11 -14.75 7.64
C SER A 131 -5.42 -15.25 6.25
N LEU A 132 -4.73 -14.73 5.25
CA LEU A 132 -4.85 -15.14 3.85
C LEU A 132 -3.62 -15.97 3.48
N THR A 133 -3.84 -17.18 2.97
CA THR A 133 -2.78 -18.07 2.50
C THR A 133 -3.03 -18.46 1.05
N GLN A 134 -2.01 -18.27 0.22
CA GLN A 134 -1.99 -18.59 -1.20
C GLN A 134 -0.58 -19.11 -1.55
N ASP A 135 -0.44 -19.82 -2.67
CA ASP A 135 0.86 -20.24 -3.16
C ASP A 135 1.81 -19.03 -3.30
N GLY A 136 2.89 -19.04 -2.52
CA GLY A 136 3.88 -17.98 -2.46
C GLY A 136 3.44 -16.66 -1.81
N LEU A 137 2.29 -16.63 -1.11
CA LEU A 137 1.79 -15.46 -0.38
C LEU A 137 1.11 -15.87 0.93
N GLU A 138 1.61 -15.36 2.05
CA GLU A 138 0.97 -15.46 3.37
C GLU A 138 0.78 -14.05 3.91
N THR A 139 -0.44 -13.66 4.27
CA THR A 139 -0.69 -12.36 4.90
C THR A 139 -1.59 -12.51 6.12
N THR A 140 -1.29 -11.75 7.17
CA THR A 140 -2.10 -11.68 8.38
C THR A 140 -2.44 -10.22 8.65
N ALA A 141 -3.68 -9.93 9.03
CA ALA A 141 -4.13 -8.59 9.40
C ALA A 141 -4.89 -8.64 10.72
N ASP A 142 -4.40 -7.91 11.71
CA ASP A 142 -5.03 -7.68 13.00
C ASP A 142 -5.65 -6.28 13.03
N LEU A 143 -6.92 -6.18 13.41
CA LEU A 143 -7.66 -4.95 13.63
C LEU A 143 -8.21 -4.93 15.04
N VAL A 144 -8.02 -3.80 15.72
CA VAL A 144 -8.63 -3.49 17.02
C VAL A 144 -9.36 -2.15 16.90
N ILE A 145 -10.57 -2.08 17.47
CA ILE A 145 -11.34 -0.82 17.57
C ILE A 145 -11.80 -0.66 19.02
N GLU A 146 -11.30 0.38 19.68
CA GLU A 146 -11.58 0.64 21.09
C GLU A 146 -13.06 0.95 21.37
N ASP A 147 -13.77 1.56 20.42
CA ASP A 147 -15.23 1.76 20.50
C ASP A 147 -15.86 1.82 19.11
N VAL A 148 -16.50 0.75 18.64
CA VAL A 148 -17.09 0.69 17.29
C VAL A 148 -18.24 1.67 17.08
N LEU A 149 -18.84 2.22 18.14
CA LEU A 149 -19.94 3.18 18.02
C LEU A 149 -19.44 4.59 17.70
N LYS A 150 -18.23 4.92 18.15
CA LYS A 150 -17.59 6.23 17.95
C LYS A 150 -16.43 6.16 16.94
N LEU A 151 -15.91 4.95 16.69
CA LEU A 151 -14.70 4.64 15.94
C LEU A 151 -13.39 5.33 16.41
N PRO A 152 -13.15 5.61 17.71
CA PRO A 152 -11.82 5.95 18.21
C PRO A 152 -10.93 4.72 18.36
N GLY A 153 -9.62 4.98 18.36
CA GLY A 153 -8.60 3.98 18.65
C GLY A 153 -8.58 2.82 17.65
N VAL A 154 -8.65 3.12 16.35
CA VAL A 154 -8.54 2.10 15.30
C VAL A 154 -7.07 1.78 15.09
N LYS A 155 -6.70 0.54 15.38
CA LYS A 155 -5.33 0.03 15.20
C LYS A 155 -5.35 -1.14 14.24
N VAL A 156 -4.56 -1.03 13.18
CA VAL A 156 -4.38 -2.07 12.16
C VAL A 156 -2.92 -2.47 12.12
N ILE A 157 -2.65 -3.76 12.14
CA ILE A 157 -1.34 -4.33 11.86
C ILE A 157 -1.55 -5.35 10.75
N ALA A 158 -0.82 -5.24 9.66
CA ALA A 158 -0.82 -6.24 8.61
C ALA A 158 0.62 -6.67 8.30
N ASP A 159 0.86 -7.97 8.32
CA ASP A 159 2.13 -8.58 7.96
C ASP A 159 1.92 -9.45 6.72
N GLY A 160 2.91 -9.50 5.83
CA GLY A 160 2.86 -10.29 4.62
C GLY A 160 4.22 -10.88 4.29
N ASN A 161 4.25 -12.15 3.94
CA ASN A 161 5.39 -12.84 3.38
C ASN A 161 5.07 -13.20 1.94
N LEU A 162 5.98 -12.88 1.03
CA LEU A 162 5.87 -13.19 -0.38
C LEU A 162 7.12 -13.94 -0.81
N ASP A 163 6.96 -15.04 -1.53
CA ASP A 163 8.12 -15.76 -2.06
C ASP A 163 8.78 -15.00 -3.23
N SER A 164 7.99 -14.21 -3.95
CA SER A 164 8.41 -13.41 -5.10
C SER A 164 7.39 -12.30 -5.40
N LEU A 165 7.84 -11.16 -5.95
CA LEU A 165 6.94 -10.11 -6.46
C LEU A 165 6.05 -10.64 -7.60
N SER A 166 6.52 -11.62 -8.37
CA SER A 166 5.74 -12.24 -9.44
C SER A 166 4.42 -12.85 -8.95
N THR A 167 4.33 -13.25 -7.67
CA THR A 167 3.10 -13.76 -7.05
C THR A 167 1.98 -12.73 -7.06
N LEU A 168 2.32 -11.44 -7.07
CA LEU A 168 1.34 -10.35 -7.12
C LEU A 168 0.94 -9.94 -8.55
N SER A 169 1.45 -10.60 -9.59
CA SER A 169 1.24 -10.17 -10.98
C SER A 169 -0.25 -10.15 -11.36
N GLU A 170 -1.02 -11.15 -10.93
CA GLU A 170 -2.46 -11.21 -11.19
C GLU A 170 -3.21 -10.08 -10.48
N LEU A 171 -2.83 -9.78 -9.23
CA LEU A 171 -3.43 -8.72 -8.44
C LEU A 171 -3.10 -7.33 -9.02
N ALA A 172 -1.85 -7.13 -9.43
CA ALA A 172 -1.37 -5.89 -10.05
C ALA A 172 -1.84 -5.74 -11.51
N LYS A 173 -2.40 -6.80 -12.11
CA LYS A 173 -2.80 -6.86 -13.53
C LYS A 173 -1.64 -6.48 -14.47
N THR A 174 -0.42 -6.79 -14.07
CA THR A 174 0.80 -6.57 -14.82
C THR A 174 1.80 -7.65 -14.47
N GLU A 175 2.62 -8.08 -15.43
CA GLU A 175 3.72 -8.99 -15.13
C GLU A 175 4.70 -8.28 -14.20
N LEU A 176 4.95 -8.88 -13.04
CA LEU A 176 5.96 -8.45 -12.09
C LEU A 176 7.19 -9.36 -12.20
N PRO A 177 8.39 -8.82 -11.95
CA PRO A 177 9.61 -9.59 -12.07
C PRO A 177 9.61 -10.76 -11.07
N GLN A 178 10.24 -11.87 -11.45
CA GLN A 178 10.58 -12.91 -10.50
C GLN A 178 11.71 -12.41 -9.61
N THR A 179 11.48 -12.47 -8.30
CA THR A 179 12.43 -12.09 -7.26
C THR A 179 12.54 -13.21 -6.24
N GLY A 180 13.47 -13.10 -5.31
CA GLY A 180 13.41 -13.81 -4.05
C GLY A 180 12.38 -13.23 -3.08
N PRO A 181 12.41 -13.71 -1.83
CA PRO A 181 11.37 -13.41 -0.84
C PRO A 181 11.33 -11.96 -0.38
N TRP A 182 10.12 -11.51 -0.05
CA TRP A 182 9.81 -10.20 0.50
C TRP A 182 8.97 -10.31 1.77
N VAL A 183 9.22 -9.40 2.71
CA VAL A 183 8.44 -9.22 3.93
C VAL A 183 7.84 -7.82 3.92
N LEU A 184 6.53 -7.74 4.01
CA LEU A 184 5.74 -6.52 4.14
C LEU A 184 5.22 -6.40 5.56
N ARG A 185 5.32 -5.22 6.16
CA ARG A 185 4.69 -4.88 7.43
C ARG A 185 4.02 -3.53 7.32
N ILE A 186 2.75 -3.44 7.68
CA ILE A 186 1.97 -2.21 7.67
C ILE A 186 1.37 -2.04 9.06
N LYS A 187 1.46 -0.84 9.60
CA LYS A 187 0.78 -0.42 10.81
C LYS A 187 -0.01 0.83 10.49
N ALA A 188 -1.27 0.89 10.89
CA ALA A 188 -2.05 2.11 10.85
C ALA A 188 -2.71 2.33 12.21
N ASP A 189 -2.67 3.55 12.70
CA ASP A 189 -3.27 3.93 13.98
C ASP A 189 -4.00 5.27 13.82
N THR A 190 -5.18 5.38 14.44
CA THR A 190 -5.84 6.65 14.67
C THR A 190 -6.52 6.67 16.03
N GLU A 191 -6.33 7.77 16.77
CA GLU A 191 -6.99 7.99 18.05
C GLU A 191 -8.51 8.24 17.89
N SER A 192 -8.94 8.84 16.77
CA SER A 192 -10.35 9.19 16.51
C SER A 192 -10.61 9.46 15.04
N LEU A 193 -11.88 9.45 14.60
CA LEU A 193 -12.24 9.81 13.22
C LEU A 193 -11.83 11.25 12.83
N GLU A 194 -11.62 12.12 13.81
CA GLU A 194 -11.17 13.50 13.62
C GLU A 194 -9.64 13.65 13.76
N SER A 195 -8.95 12.59 14.20
CA SER A 195 -7.51 12.56 14.37
C SER A 195 -6.83 12.11 13.08
N PRO A 196 -5.58 12.56 12.83
CA PRO A 196 -4.79 12.04 11.72
C PRO A 196 -4.61 10.53 11.83
N VAL A 197 -4.68 9.85 10.69
CA VAL A 197 -4.29 8.44 10.57
C VAL A 197 -2.80 8.39 10.31
N ILE A 198 -2.06 7.75 11.21
CA ILE A 198 -0.63 7.51 11.04
C ILE A 198 -0.44 6.13 10.44
N ILE A 199 0.32 6.04 9.36
CA ILE A 199 0.59 4.81 8.61
C ILE A 199 2.11 4.60 8.62
N ALA A 200 2.58 3.43 9.00
CA ALA A 200 3.97 3.03 8.88
C ALA A 200 4.03 1.73 8.07
N ALA A 201 4.67 1.76 6.91
CA ALA A 201 4.86 0.60 6.06
C ALA A 201 6.35 0.29 5.91
N GLN A 202 6.71 -0.98 6.03
CA GLN A 202 8.05 -1.49 5.79
C GLN A 202 7.97 -2.62 4.76
N LEU A 203 8.84 -2.57 3.76
CA LEU A 203 9.03 -3.63 2.77
C LEU A 203 10.51 -4.01 2.76
N GLU A 204 10.81 -5.29 2.89
CA GLU A 204 12.19 -5.80 2.95
C GLU A 204 12.35 -7.04 2.08
N GLY A 205 13.34 -7.05 1.19
CA GLY A 205 13.61 -8.15 0.27
C GLY A 205 14.68 -7.79 -0.74
N GLU A 206 15.37 -8.79 -1.29
CA GLU A 206 16.41 -8.59 -2.33
C GLU A 206 17.50 -7.55 -1.99
N GLY A 207 17.90 -7.46 -0.72
CA GLY A 207 18.87 -6.47 -0.25
C GLY A 207 18.34 -5.03 -0.29
N THR A 208 17.02 -4.85 -0.35
CA THR A 208 16.34 -3.56 -0.26
C THR A 208 15.48 -3.52 0.99
N LYS A 209 15.53 -2.42 1.72
CA LYS A 209 14.63 -2.10 2.82
C LYS A 209 14.01 -0.74 2.56
N THR A 210 12.70 -0.70 2.44
CA THR A 210 11.92 0.53 2.28
C THR A 210 11.05 0.73 3.50
N VAL A 211 11.07 1.93 4.06
CA VAL A 211 10.19 2.39 5.13
C VAL A 211 9.45 3.63 4.62
N VAL A 212 8.14 3.63 4.78
CA VAL A 212 7.25 4.75 4.47
C VAL A 212 6.45 5.07 5.70
N ASP A 213 6.66 6.27 6.26
CA ASP A 213 5.83 6.82 7.31
C ASP A 213 4.89 7.86 6.69
N GLY A 214 3.59 7.72 6.88
CA GLY A 214 2.56 8.56 6.31
C GLY A 214 1.62 9.10 7.38
N SER A 215 1.04 10.26 7.11
CA SER A 215 -0.01 10.86 7.91
C SER A 215 -1.12 11.39 6.99
N LEU A 216 -2.35 10.98 7.28
CA LEU A 216 -3.56 11.50 6.64
C LEU A 216 -4.32 12.33 7.67
N PRO A 217 -4.28 13.68 7.59
CA PRO A 217 -4.90 14.55 8.59
C PRO A 217 -6.43 14.39 8.73
N ASP A 218 -7.09 13.98 7.65
CA ASP A 218 -8.55 13.81 7.61
C ASP A 218 -8.89 12.55 6.77
N ILE A 219 -9.40 11.51 7.43
CA ILE A 219 -9.84 10.27 6.77
C ILE A 219 -11.20 10.43 6.07
N LEU A 220 -12.03 11.38 6.51
CA LEU A 220 -13.35 11.64 5.94
C LEU A 220 -13.25 12.44 4.64
N ALA A 221 -12.21 13.27 4.52
CA ALA A 221 -11.87 13.99 3.31
C ALA A 221 -10.34 13.93 3.06
N PRO A 222 -9.82 12.80 2.55
CA PRO A 222 -8.38 12.59 2.33
C PRO A 222 -7.91 13.42 1.14
N GLN A 223 -7.80 14.73 1.34
CA GLN A 223 -7.34 15.69 0.36
C GLN A 223 -5.88 16.03 0.58
N THR A 224 -5.40 15.90 1.82
CA THR A 224 -4.02 16.19 2.22
C THR A 224 -3.31 14.95 2.71
N PHE A 225 -2.01 14.87 2.48
CA PHE A 225 -1.15 13.86 3.08
C PHE A 225 0.24 14.43 3.34
N GLU A 226 0.93 13.82 4.31
CA GLU A 226 2.36 13.96 4.53
C GLU A 226 2.98 12.57 4.58
N THR A 227 4.14 12.39 3.96
CA THR A 227 4.85 11.12 3.89
C THR A 227 6.34 11.35 4.01
N GLN A 228 7.02 10.42 4.64
CA GLN A 228 8.45 10.31 4.69
C GLN A 228 8.85 8.94 4.15
N LEU A 229 9.84 8.93 3.28
CA LEU A 229 10.38 7.75 2.62
C LEU A 229 11.83 7.57 3.08
N ASP A 230 12.19 6.35 3.44
CA ASP A 230 13.57 5.91 3.64
C ASP A 230 13.77 4.58 2.90
N ILE A 231 14.70 4.52 1.97
CA ILE A 231 15.07 3.33 1.21
C ILE A 231 16.56 3.11 1.43
N ASP A 232 16.90 1.97 2.02
CA ASP A 232 18.26 1.46 2.08
C ASP A 232 18.39 0.32 1.05
N VAL A 233 19.30 0.47 0.10
CA VAL A 233 19.57 -0.50 -0.96
C VAL A 233 21.02 -0.98 -0.82
N GLU A 234 21.24 -2.30 -0.76
CA GLU A 234 22.60 -2.87 -0.71
C GLU A 234 23.35 -2.68 -2.03
N SER A 235 22.64 -2.72 -3.16
CA SER A 235 23.18 -2.36 -4.47
C SER A 235 22.12 -1.88 -5.46
N LEU A 236 22.42 -0.81 -6.21
CA LEU A 236 21.56 -0.38 -7.31
C LEU A 236 21.51 -1.38 -8.48
N ALA A 237 22.54 -2.19 -8.68
CA ALA A 237 22.55 -3.24 -9.71
C ALA A 237 21.38 -4.22 -9.53
N ARG A 238 21.11 -4.65 -8.28
CA ARG A 238 19.96 -5.52 -7.95
C ARG A 238 18.62 -4.86 -8.23
N VAL A 239 18.45 -3.61 -7.80
CA VAL A 239 17.22 -2.85 -8.09
C VAL A 239 17.04 -2.63 -9.58
N GLY A 240 18.12 -2.32 -10.30
CA GLY A 240 18.14 -2.24 -11.75
C GLY A 240 17.63 -3.51 -12.41
N ALA A 241 18.10 -4.68 -11.95
CA ALA A 241 17.66 -5.97 -12.46
C ALA A 241 16.16 -6.19 -12.30
N LEU A 242 15.52 -5.69 -11.22
CA LEU A 242 14.06 -5.74 -11.04
C LEU A 242 13.31 -5.01 -12.17
N PHE A 243 13.91 -3.96 -12.72
CA PHE A 243 13.36 -3.18 -13.83
C PHE A 243 13.94 -3.59 -15.20
N GLY A 244 14.67 -4.72 -15.26
CA GLY A 244 15.34 -5.16 -16.48
C GLY A 244 16.42 -4.20 -16.98
N LYS A 245 17.02 -3.40 -16.08
CA LYS A 245 18.07 -2.44 -16.37
C LYS A 245 19.40 -2.92 -15.81
N LYS A 246 20.43 -2.93 -16.66
CA LYS A 246 21.81 -3.05 -16.19
C LYS A 246 22.21 -1.71 -15.59
N ILE A 247 22.36 -1.69 -14.27
CA ILE A 247 22.92 -0.54 -13.55
C ILE A 247 24.34 -0.95 -13.13
N PRO A 248 25.35 -0.09 -13.37
CA PRO A 248 26.72 -0.38 -12.97
C PRO A 248 26.93 -0.11 -11.48
N GLU A 249 28.02 -0.71 -10.97
CA GLU A 249 28.46 -0.67 -9.58
C GLU A 249 27.51 -1.27 -8.52
N ASP A 250 28.12 -2.05 -7.63
CA ASP A 250 27.46 -2.79 -6.55
C ASP A 250 27.66 -2.00 -5.25
N LYS A 251 27.25 -0.73 -5.24
CA LYS A 251 27.42 0.18 -4.08
C LYS A 251 26.10 0.37 -3.33
N PRO A 252 26.14 0.41 -1.98
CA PRO A 252 24.97 0.72 -1.18
C PRO A 252 24.48 2.14 -1.43
N VAL A 253 23.17 2.28 -1.56
CA VAL A 253 22.51 3.57 -1.78
C VAL A 253 21.42 3.79 -0.75
N LYS A 254 21.40 5.00 -0.19
CA LYS A 254 20.36 5.46 0.71
C LYS A 254 19.54 6.56 0.04
N ILE A 255 18.23 6.36 -0.04
CA ILE A 255 17.29 7.34 -0.57
C ILE A 255 16.37 7.77 0.56
N THR A 256 16.32 9.05 0.88
CA THR A 256 15.36 9.59 1.83
C THR A 256 14.59 10.73 1.21
N GLY A 257 13.35 10.98 1.62
CA GLY A 257 12.63 12.16 1.18
C GLY A 257 11.35 12.37 1.97
N LYS A 258 10.83 13.59 1.92
CA LYS A 258 9.50 13.90 2.42
C LYS A 258 8.63 14.29 1.25
N ALA A 259 7.39 13.85 1.23
CA ALA A 259 6.42 14.30 0.25
C ALA A 259 5.14 14.72 0.97
N TRP A 260 4.56 15.80 0.51
CA TRP A 260 3.26 16.24 0.98
C TRP A 260 2.40 16.66 -0.19
N GLY A 261 1.09 16.50 -0.06
CA GLY A 261 0.16 16.86 -1.11
C GLY A 261 -1.10 17.49 -0.55
N LYS A 262 -1.72 18.34 -1.36
CA LYS A 262 -3.09 18.82 -1.23
C LYS A 262 -3.68 19.08 -2.62
N PRO A 263 -4.99 19.31 -2.77
CA PRO A 263 -5.55 19.61 -4.08
C PRO A 263 -4.89 20.84 -4.71
N GLY A 264 -4.31 20.66 -5.90
CA GLY A 264 -3.62 21.71 -6.64
C GLY A 264 -2.13 21.89 -6.32
N GLU A 265 -1.58 21.22 -5.31
CA GLU A 265 -0.17 21.38 -4.92
C GLU A 265 0.40 20.10 -4.33
N TYR A 266 1.50 19.62 -4.90
CA TYR A 266 2.24 18.46 -4.42
C TYR A 266 3.70 18.82 -4.32
N ARG A 267 4.38 18.41 -3.25
CA ARG A 267 5.79 18.70 -3.06
C ARG A 267 6.55 17.46 -2.63
N ILE A 268 7.80 17.42 -3.05
CA ILE A 268 8.84 16.54 -2.58
C ILE A 268 9.91 17.45 -1.99
N GLU A 269 10.18 17.30 -0.71
CA GLU A 269 11.15 18.08 0.04
C GLU A 269 12.25 17.15 0.55
N GLU A 270 13.48 17.65 0.59
CA GLU A 270 14.61 16.92 1.18
C GLU A 270 14.88 15.54 0.53
N LEU A 271 14.52 15.36 -0.75
CA LEU A 271 14.85 14.13 -1.47
C LEU A 271 16.37 14.04 -1.58
N THR A 272 16.94 13.03 -0.95
CA THR A 272 18.37 12.80 -0.85
C THR A 272 18.65 11.42 -1.40
N VAL A 273 19.57 11.31 -2.37
CA VAL A 273 20.15 10.04 -2.82
C VAL A 273 21.63 10.08 -2.46
N ARG A 274 22.09 9.14 -1.64
CA ARG A 274 23.48 9.05 -1.20
C ARG A 274 24.08 7.72 -1.59
N GLU A 275 25.27 7.79 -2.18
CA GLU A 275 26.11 6.65 -2.55
C GLU A 275 27.53 6.96 -2.09
N GLU A 276 28.00 6.31 -1.03
CA GLU A 276 29.30 6.61 -0.39
C GLU A 276 29.51 8.10 -0.05
N GLN A 277 30.31 8.82 -0.85
CA GLN A 277 30.59 10.25 -0.71
C GLN A 277 29.74 11.12 -1.65
N SER A 278 29.08 10.50 -2.62
CA SER A 278 28.25 11.15 -3.62
C SER A 278 26.85 11.44 -3.07
N GLU A 279 26.32 12.60 -3.39
CA GLU A 279 25.00 13.03 -2.90
C GLU A 279 24.22 13.80 -3.98
N ILE A 280 22.95 13.44 -4.15
CA ILE A 280 21.97 14.21 -4.91
C ILE A 280 20.92 14.73 -3.93
N LEU A 281 20.69 16.04 -3.92
CA LEU A 281 19.66 16.71 -3.13
C LEU A 281 18.64 17.37 -4.06
N ALA A 282 17.36 17.10 -3.83
CA ALA A 282 16.27 17.67 -4.61
C ALA A 282 15.12 18.15 -3.72
N SER A 283 14.59 19.32 -4.07
CA SER A 283 13.34 19.86 -3.55
C SER A 283 12.48 20.30 -4.73
N LEU A 284 11.36 19.63 -4.95
CA LEU A 284 10.49 19.77 -6.12
C LEU A 284 9.07 20.11 -5.68
N ALA A 285 8.41 21.01 -6.39
CA ALA A 285 7.01 21.36 -6.19
C ALA A 285 6.28 21.26 -7.55
N TYR A 286 5.21 20.48 -7.58
CA TYR A 286 4.27 20.40 -8.67
C TYR A 286 3.03 21.23 -8.36
N LEU A 287 2.77 22.23 -9.18
CA LEU A 287 1.65 23.17 -9.03
C LEU A 287 0.65 22.95 -10.16
N HIS A 288 -0.59 22.62 -9.80
CA HIS A 288 -1.69 22.53 -10.73
C HIS A 288 -2.65 23.70 -10.47
N PRO A 289 -2.80 24.65 -11.42
CA PRO A 289 -3.63 25.82 -11.17
C PRO A 289 -5.11 25.43 -11.04
N PRO A 290 -5.86 26.05 -10.10
CA PRO A 290 -7.24 25.70 -9.82
C PRO A 290 -8.27 26.18 -10.87
N ALA A 291 -7.85 26.84 -11.96
CA ALA A 291 -8.76 27.44 -12.95
C ALA A 291 -8.42 27.00 -14.38
N ALA A 292 -9.46 26.78 -15.19
CA ALA A 292 -9.40 26.34 -16.60
C ALA A 292 -8.68 27.32 -17.56
N ASP A 293 -8.24 28.48 -17.03
CA ASP A 293 -7.80 29.64 -17.80
C ASP A 293 -6.31 29.96 -17.56
N VAL A 294 -5.60 29.17 -16.73
CA VAL A 294 -4.20 29.41 -16.34
C VAL A 294 -3.29 28.29 -16.83
N GLU A 295 -2.08 28.69 -17.24
CA GLU A 295 -1.02 27.93 -17.88
C GLU A 295 -0.69 26.58 -17.23
N ARG A 296 -0.17 25.69 -18.09
CA ARG A 296 0.16 24.27 -17.85
C ARG A 296 0.73 24.01 -16.47
N ALA A 297 0.42 22.84 -15.93
CA ALA A 297 1.03 22.36 -14.70
C ALA A 297 2.56 22.47 -14.75
N SER A 298 3.15 23.03 -13.69
CA SER A 298 4.58 23.31 -13.62
C SER A 298 5.24 22.47 -12.53
N ILE A 299 6.48 22.05 -12.80
CA ILE A 299 7.38 21.46 -11.81
C ILE A 299 8.49 22.49 -11.58
N ILE A 300 8.62 22.95 -10.34
CA ILE A 300 9.61 23.95 -9.95
C ILE A 300 10.44 23.36 -8.82
N GLY A 301 11.75 23.55 -8.85
CA GLY A 301 12.58 23.00 -7.79
C GLY A 301 14.06 23.31 -7.92
N GLU A 302 14.79 22.90 -6.90
CA GLU A 302 16.24 22.94 -6.84
C GLU A 302 16.79 21.51 -6.87
N LEU A 303 17.82 21.30 -7.70
CA LEU A 303 18.59 20.06 -7.76
C LEU A 303 20.06 20.40 -7.56
N THR A 304 20.68 19.72 -6.60
CA THR A 304 22.12 19.80 -6.34
C THR A 304 22.70 18.41 -6.47
N ILE A 305 23.78 18.28 -7.22
CA ILE A 305 24.52 17.04 -7.40
C ILE A 305 25.95 17.31 -6.95
N THR A 306 26.44 16.48 -6.03
CA THR A 306 27.78 16.61 -5.44
C THR A 306 28.52 15.29 -5.63
N ASP A 307 29.69 15.36 -6.25
CA ASP A 307 30.65 14.25 -6.41
C ASP A 307 30.10 12.96 -7.06
N PHE A 308 28.94 13.03 -7.71
CA PHE A 308 28.33 11.89 -8.38
C PHE A 308 28.97 11.64 -9.76
N ASP A 309 29.57 10.47 -9.95
CA ASP A 309 30.14 10.04 -11.22
C ASP A 309 29.10 9.27 -12.05
N PHE A 310 28.72 9.84 -13.19
CA PHE A 310 27.75 9.21 -14.12
C PHE A 310 28.43 8.39 -15.22
N THR A 311 29.75 8.31 -15.27
CA THR A 311 30.50 7.68 -16.37
C THR A 311 30.06 6.25 -16.59
N ASP A 312 30.02 5.47 -15.52
CA ASP A 312 29.62 4.07 -15.59
C ASP A 312 28.14 3.94 -15.99
N TYR A 313 27.25 4.75 -15.40
CA TYR A 313 25.82 4.74 -15.71
C TYR A 313 25.52 5.02 -17.19
N LEU A 314 26.25 5.97 -17.79
CA LEU A 314 26.13 6.28 -19.21
C LEU A 314 26.63 5.13 -20.10
N ALA A 315 27.72 4.47 -19.70
CA ALA A 315 28.24 3.31 -20.40
C ALA A 315 27.26 2.13 -20.37
N ALA A 316 26.68 1.83 -19.20
CA ALA A 316 25.69 0.76 -19.04
C ALA A 316 24.39 1.03 -19.84
N LYS A 317 23.96 2.30 -19.93
CA LYS A 317 22.84 2.70 -20.78
C LYS A 317 23.12 2.38 -22.25
N LYS A 318 24.33 2.67 -22.73
CA LYS A 318 24.74 2.36 -24.11
C LYS A 318 24.71 0.86 -24.39
N GLU A 319 25.29 0.04 -23.51
CA GLU A 319 25.30 -1.43 -23.65
C GLU A 319 23.87 -2.00 -23.65
N THR A 320 22.97 -1.46 -22.82
CA THR A 320 21.57 -1.89 -22.76
C THR A 320 20.87 -1.62 -24.09
N VAL A 321 21.01 -0.41 -24.66
CA VAL A 321 20.42 -0.04 -25.95
C VAL A 321 20.98 -0.89 -27.10
N GLU A 322 22.29 -1.17 -27.08
CA GLU A 322 22.92 -2.05 -28.06
C GLU A 322 22.35 -3.47 -28.00
N SER A 323 22.19 -4.03 -26.79
CA SER A 323 21.62 -5.37 -26.62
C SER A 323 20.15 -5.47 -27.03
N GLU A 324 19.35 -4.42 -26.78
CA GLU A 324 17.96 -4.32 -27.25
C GLU A 324 17.90 -4.24 -28.79
N ALA A 325 18.83 -3.50 -29.42
CA ALA A 325 18.92 -3.37 -30.87
C ALA A 325 19.31 -4.68 -31.58
N GLU A 326 20.15 -5.51 -30.96
CA GLU A 326 20.53 -6.82 -31.50
C GLU A 326 19.39 -7.85 -31.45
N GLN A 327 18.50 -7.75 -30.46
CA GLN A 327 17.40 -8.69 -30.27
C GLN A 327 16.08 -8.26 -30.93
N ALA A 328 15.98 -7.00 -31.37
CA ALA A 328 14.76 -6.44 -31.94
C ALA A 328 14.50 -6.90 -33.39
N PRO A 329 13.23 -7.16 -33.76
CA PRO A 329 12.84 -7.42 -35.15
C PRO A 329 13.12 -6.19 -36.04
N ASP A 330 13.34 -6.41 -37.34
CA ASP A 330 13.79 -5.35 -38.27
C ASP A 330 12.87 -4.11 -38.32
N ALA A 331 11.61 -4.23 -37.93
CA ALA A 331 10.66 -3.11 -37.87
C ALA A 331 10.97 -2.09 -36.76
N ASP A 332 11.66 -2.51 -35.69
CA ASP A 332 11.92 -1.68 -34.50
C ASP A 332 13.34 -1.09 -34.47
N LYS A 333 14.22 -1.55 -35.37
CA LYS A 333 15.64 -1.12 -35.45
C LYS A 333 15.81 0.38 -35.68
N GLU A 334 14.99 1.01 -36.53
CA GLU A 334 15.08 2.46 -36.80
C GLU A 334 14.73 3.30 -35.55
N SER A 335 13.89 2.77 -34.66
CA SER A 335 13.55 3.44 -33.40
C SER A 335 14.66 3.33 -32.36
N LEU A 336 15.40 2.21 -32.37
CA LEU A 336 16.52 1.94 -31.47
C LEU A 336 17.81 2.65 -31.91
N GLU A 337 18.08 2.74 -33.23
CA GLU A 337 19.18 3.56 -33.76
C GLU A 337 19.04 5.03 -33.34
N LYS A 338 17.83 5.60 -33.42
CA LYS A 338 17.57 6.98 -32.95
C LYS A 338 17.79 7.15 -31.45
N LYS A 339 17.52 6.12 -30.64
CA LYS A 339 17.83 6.15 -29.19
C LYS A 339 19.33 6.09 -28.96
N MET A 340 20.06 5.27 -29.72
CA MET A 340 21.50 5.11 -29.61
C MET A 340 22.25 6.42 -29.97
N ASP A 341 21.86 7.08 -31.06
CA ASP A 341 22.36 8.42 -31.43
C ASP A 341 22.11 9.48 -30.34
N ALA A 342 20.98 9.39 -29.64
CA ALA A 342 20.65 10.30 -28.54
C ALA A 342 21.55 10.06 -27.32
N VAL A 343 21.82 8.79 -26.96
CA VAL A 343 22.71 8.43 -25.85
C VAL A 343 24.15 8.88 -26.12
N GLU A 344 24.66 8.72 -27.35
CA GLU A 344 26.00 9.21 -27.70
C GLU A 344 26.11 10.73 -27.55
N LYS A 345 25.13 11.49 -28.04
CA LYS A 345 25.09 12.96 -27.87
C LYS A 345 25.03 13.39 -26.40
N GLU A 346 24.28 12.68 -25.56
CA GLU A 346 24.24 12.95 -24.11
C GLU A 346 25.63 12.75 -23.49
N SER A 347 26.31 11.65 -23.82
CA SER A 347 27.65 11.35 -23.28
C SER A 347 28.70 12.41 -23.68
N GLU A 348 28.66 12.91 -24.91
CA GLU A 348 29.53 14.00 -25.37
C GLU A 348 29.21 15.35 -24.68
N THR A 349 27.93 15.62 -24.43
CA THR A 349 27.49 16.87 -23.77
C THR A 349 27.92 16.90 -22.30
N VAL A 350 27.75 15.79 -21.59
CA VAL A 350 28.19 15.66 -20.18
C VAL A 350 29.72 15.74 -20.08
N GLY A 351 30.46 15.09 -20.99
CA GLY A 351 31.92 15.15 -21.02
C GLY A 351 32.47 16.55 -21.31
N SER A 352 31.80 17.33 -22.16
CA SER A 352 32.23 18.71 -22.49
C SER A 352 31.88 19.74 -21.42
N GLU A 353 30.78 19.58 -20.68
CA GLU A 353 30.46 20.42 -19.52
C GLU A 353 31.45 20.17 -18.36
N MET A 354 31.82 18.90 -18.09
CA MET A 354 32.79 18.57 -17.04
C MET A 354 34.24 18.98 -17.40
N GLY A 355 34.64 18.84 -18.67
CA GLY A 355 35.99 19.22 -19.12
C GLY A 355 36.24 20.73 -19.12
N ALA A 356 35.23 21.55 -19.39
CA ALA A 356 35.35 23.01 -19.41
C ALA A 356 35.57 23.64 -18.01
N GLU A 357 35.21 22.94 -16.94
CA GLU A 357 35.50 23.36 -15.55
C GLU A 357 36.88 22.90 -15.07
N GLN A 358 37.40 21.79 -15.60
CA GLN A 358 38.73 21.29 -15.25
C GLN A 358 39.85 22.18 -15.82
N ASP A 359 39.68 22.74 -17.02
CA ASP A 359 40.63 23.70 -17.63
C ASP A 359 40.67 25.08 -16.92
N LYS A 360 39.71 25.38 -16.03
CA LYS A 360 39.78 26.58 -15.16
C LYS A 360 40.46 26.32 -13.81
N LYS A 361 40.73 25.06 -13.44
CA LYS A 361 41.26 24.68 -12.12
C LYS A 361 42.77 24.88 -12.00
N ASP A 362 43.49 25.03 -13.09
CA ASP A 362 44.94 25.31 -13.10
C ASP A 362 45.32 26.78 -12.74
N GLN A 363 44.36 27.60 -12.28
CA GLN A 363 44.65 29.00 -11.87
C GLN A 363 44.19 29.43 -10.47
N GLN A 364 43.62 28.59 -9.61
CA GLN A 364 43.25 29.02 -8.25
C GLN A 364 43.57 28.00 -7.14
N THR A 365 44.38 28.46 -6.19
CA THR A 365 44.70 27.85 -4.90
C THR A 365 43.51 27.92 -3.93
N GLU A 366 43.42 26.90 -3.08
CA GLU A 366 42.54 26.70 -1.90
C GLU A 366 41.11 26.20 -2.11
N GLU A 367 40.83 25.12 -1.37
CA GLU A 367 39.75 24.16 -1.49
C GLU A 367 38.38 24.69 -1.04
N ALA A 368 37.37 24.49 -1.88
CA ALA A 368 35.97 24.34 -1.47
C ALA A 368 35.32 23.34 -2.45
N PRO A 369 34.46 22.41 -1.99
CA PRO A 369 33.73 21.49 -2.87
C PRO A 369 32.84 22.29 -3.82
N THR A 370 32.86 21.93 -5.10
CA THR A 370 32.10 22.60 -6.17
C THR A 370 30.63 22.18 -6.11
N THR A 371 29.78 23.05 -5.55
CA THR A 371 28.32 22.84 -5.52
C THR A 371 27.68 23.36 -6.80
N ASN A 372 27.24 22.47 -7.69
CA ASN A 372 26.50 22.84 -8.89
C ASN A 372 24.99 22.96 -8.57
N LYS A 373 24.53 24.19 -8.28
CA LYS A 373 23.12 24.51 -8.05
C LYS A 373 22.41 24.82 -9.37
N ARG A 374 21.46 23.97 -9.80
CA ARG A 374 20.56 24.25 -10.94
C ARG A 374 19.17 24.65 -10.44
N ILE A 375 18.65 25.78 -10.94
CA ILE A 375 17.27 26.26 -10.69
C ILE A 375 16.46 26.05 -11.96
N PHE A 376 15.39 25.27 -11.90
CA PHE A 376 14.45 25.11 -13.01
C PHE A 376 13.35 26.20 -12.94
N SER A 377 13.11 26.91 -14.05
CA SER A 377 12.11 27.97 -14.19
C SER A 377 11.53 27.96 -15.61
N ASP A 378 10.26 28.36 -15.77
CA ASP A 378 9.42 28.32 -17.00
C ASP A 378 9.94 29.05 -18.25
N LYS A 379 11.23 29.40 -18.33
CA LYS A 379 11.84 29.79 -19.60
C LYS A 379 11.99 28.55 -20.46
N PRO A 380 11.58 28.59 -21.75
CA PRO A 380 11.76 27.46 -22.64
C PRO A 380 13.24 27.12 -22.73
N LEU A 381 13.63 26.01 -22.12
CA LEU A 381 14.84 25.31 -22.49
C LEU A 381 14.67 24.95 -23.97
N ALA A 382 15.62 25.39 -24.80
CA ALA A 382 15.74 24.88 -26.15
C ALA A 382 15.78 23.35 -26.04
N VAL A 383 14.72 22.74 -26.53
CA VAL A 383 14.30 21.38 -26.25
C VAL A 383 15.32 20.40 -26.82
N GLY A 384 16.13 19.79 -25.96
CA GLY A 384 16.58 18.42 -26.13
C GLY A 384 15.51 17.52 -25.53
N VAL A 385 14.69 16.89 -26.36
CA VAL A 385 13.65 15.95 -25.94
C VAL A 385 14.33 14.72 -25.35
N LEU A 386 14.30 14.57 -24.02
CA LEU A 386 14.34 13.26 -23.39
C LEU A 386 12.92 12.68 -23.50
N ARG A 387 12.78 11.66 -24.33
CA ARG A 387 11.56 10.90 -24.55
C ARG A 387 11.72 9.51 -23.97
#